data_AF-A0A940ZJJ6-F1
#
_entry.id   AF-A0A940ZJJ6-F1
#
_cell.length_a   1.000
_cell.length_b   1.000
_cell.length_c   1.000
_cell.angle_alpha   90.00
_cell.angle_beta   90.00
_cell.angle_gamma   90.00
#
_symmetry.space_group_name_H-M   'P 1'
#
loop_
_entity.id
_entity.type
_entity.pdbx_description
1 polymer ?
#
loop_
_entity_poly.entity_id
_entity_poly.type
_entity_poly.pdbx_seq_one_letter_code
_entity_poly.pdbx_strand_id
1 'polypeptide(L)'
;MPDVKRVILKIGTSVLLDSEQRISMSKVESFARQIRSIKELSIDVIVVSSGAIACGMETMELSRKPKEMARKQALASIGQIVLMKMYMDAFANVGLKASQILLTHE
;
A
#
# COMPACT_ATOMS: atom_id res chain seq x y z
N MET A 1 -12.60 22.97 2.48
CA MET A 1 -13.23 21.78 3.09
C MET A 1 -13.55 22.14 4.53
N PRO A 2 -14.82 22.15 4.97
CA PRO A 2 -15.11 22.40 6.38
C PRO A 2 -14.47 21.32 7.27
N ASP A 3 -13.84 21.70 8.39
CA ASP A 3 -13.40 20.91 9.57
C ASP A 3 -12.98 19.43 9.43
N VAL A 4 -12.44 19.00 8.28
CA VAL A 4 -11.90 17.63 8.15
C VAL A 4 -10.59 17.52 8.92
N LYS A 5 -10.62 16.87 10.08
CA LYS A 5 -9.42 16.60 10.89
C LYS A 5 -8.66 15.35 10.44
N ARG A 6 -9.34 14.39 9.80
CA ARG A 6 -8.77 13.09 9.43
C ARG A 6 -9.38 12.51 8.16
N VAL A 7 -8.54 11.91 7.33
CA VAL A 7 -8.90 11.20 6.10
C VAL A 7 -8.39 9.76 6.17
N ILE A 8 -9.25 8.81 5.78
CA ILE A 8 -8.86 7.43 5.51
C ILE A 8 -8.76 7.27 4.00
N LEU A 9 -7.54 7.07 3.50
CA LEU A 9 -7.28 6.84 2.09
C LEU A 9 -7.20 5.33 1.84
N LYS A 10 -8.27 4.76 1.29
CA LYS A 10 -8.28 3.36 0.87
C LYS A 10 -7.76 3.23 -0.56
N ILE A 11 -6.71 2.45 -0.74
CA ILE A 11 -6.09 2.19 -2.06
C ILE A 11 -6.32 0.73 -2.44
N GLY A 12 -7.02 0.50 -3.55
CA GLY A 12 -7.24 -0.84 -4.10
C GLY A 12 -6.06 -1.34 -4.93
N THR A 13 -5.92 -2.67 -5.05
CA THR A 13 -4.83 -3.29 -5.82
C THR A 13 -4.79 -2.74 -7.25
N SER A 14 -5.92 -2.70 -7.96
CA SER A 14 -6.00 -2.20 -9.34
C SER A 14 -5.46 -0.78 -9.53
N VAL A 15 -5.57 0.06 -8.50
CA VAL A 15 -5.06 1.42 -8.54
C VAL A 15 -3.53 1.40 -8.51
N LEU A 16 -2.92 0.48 -7.76
CA LEU A 16 -1.47 0.35 -7.59
C LEU A 16 -0.76 -0.40 -8.73
N LEU A 17 -1.48 -1.19 -9.53
CA LEU A 17 -0.85 -2.01 -10.57
C LEU A 17 -0.37 -1.17 -11.77
N ASP A 18 0.79 -1.50 -12.33
CA ASP A 18 1.24 -1.01 -13.64
C ASP A 18 0.59 -1.79 -14.80
N SER A 19 1.02 -1.50 -16.03
CA SER A 19 0.58 -2.22 -17.24
C SER A 19 0.94 -3.71 -17.24
N GLU A 20 1.97 -4.10 -16.49
CA GLU A 20 2.47 -5.48 -16.35
C GLU A 20 1.83 -6.22 -15.15
N GLN A 21 0.80 -5.64 -14.52
CA GLN A 21 0.13 -6.21 -13.34
C GLN A 21 1.07 -6.36 -12.12
N ARG A 22 2.07 -5.49 -11.99
CA ARG A 22 2.98 -5.38 -10.83
C ARG A 22 2.68 -4.15 -10.01
N ILE A 23 3.02 -4.15 -8.72
CA ILE A 23 2.78 -2.97 -7.89
C ILE A 23 3.77 -1.87 -8.28
N SER A 24 3.23 -0.72 -8.68
CA SER A 24 4.00 0.37 -9.25
C SER A 24 4.55 1.30 -8.17
N MET A 25 5.88 1.33 -8.04
CA MET A 25 6.54 2.25 -7.10
C MET A 25 6.22 3.72 -7.42
N SER A 26 6.20 4.11 -8.70
CA SER A 26 5.89 5.48 -9.10
C SER A 26 4.48 5.93 -8.68
N LYS A 27 3.51 5.00 -8.67
CA LYS A 27 2.17 5.27 -8.13
C LYS A 27 2.19 5.45 -6.61
N VAL A 28 2.92 4.60 -5.88
CA VAL A 28 3.09 4.72 -4.43
C VAL A 28 3.74 6.06 -4.06
N GLU A 29 4.77 6.49 -4.79
CA GLU A 29 5.39 7.81 -4.65
C GLU A 29 4.44 8.96 -4.98
N SER A 30 3.59 8.80 -6.00
CA SER A 30 2.56 9.79 -6.33
C SER A 30 1.56 9.95 -5.18
N PHE A 31 1.13 8.86 -4.55
CA PHE A 31 0.29 8.92 -3.35
C PHE A 31 1.02 9.56 -2.19
N ALA A 32 2.30 9.25 -1.97
CA ALA A 32 3.10 9.85 -0.91
C ALA A 32 3.15 11.39 -1.02
N ARG A 33 3.38 11.92 -2.23
CA ARG A 33 3.36 13.38 -2.49
C ARG A 33 1.99 13.99 -2.20
N GLN A 34 0.91 13.37 -2.65
CA GLN A 34 -0.45 13.86 -2.38
C GLN A 34 -0.79 13.83 -0.88
N ILE A 35 -0.39 12.77 -0.17
CA ILE A 35 -0.57 12.66 1.28
C ILE A 35 0.24 13.75 2.00
N ARG A 36 1.46 14.06 1.56
CA ARG A 36 2.25 15.16 2.11
C ARG A 36 1.52 16.49 2.00
N SER A 37 0.97 16.81 0.82
CA SER A 37 0.18 18.03 0.63
C SER A 37 -1.07 18.09 1.51
N ILE A 38 -1.74 16.96 1.77
CA ILE A 38 -2.87 16.92 2.72
C ILE A 38 -2.40 17.16 4.15
N LYS A 39 -1.25 16.58 4.55
CA LYS A 39 -0.70 16.78 5.91
C LYS A 39 -0.23 18.21 6.15
N GLU A 40 0.18 18.95 5.13
CA GLU A 40 0.50 20.39 5.23
C GLU A 40 -0.72 21.23 5.62
N LEU A 41 -1.93 20.75 5.33
CA LEU A 41 -3.19 21.36 5.79
C LEU A 41 -3.54 20.97 7.24
N SER A 42 -2.62 20.34 7.98
CA SER A 42 -2.84 19.83 9.35
C SER A 42 -3.96 18.77 9.45
N ILE A 43 -4.17 18.00 8.37
CA ILE A 43 -5.13 16.91 8.31
C ILE A 43 -4.38 15.57 8.53
N ASP A 44 -4.88 14.73 9.43
CA ASP A 44 -4.37 13.38 9.62
C ASP A 44 -4.75 12.48 8.43
N VAL A 45 -3.82 11.62 8.01
CA VAL A 45 -4.07 10.64 6.94
C VAL A 45 -3.73 9.24 7.42
N ILE A 46 -4.69 8.32 7.29
CA ILE A 46 -4.51 6.88 7.47
C ILE A 46 -4.61 6.22 6.10
N VAL A 47 -3.62 5.43 5.73
CA VAL A 47 -3.64 4.67 4.48
C VAL A 47 -4.10 3.24 4.75
N VAL A 48 -5.12 2.79 4.01
CA VAL A 48 -5.58 1.41 4.00
C VAL A 48 -5.31 0.84 2.62
N SER A 49 -4.23 0.07 2.49
CA SER A 49 -3.76 -0.41 1.19
C SER A 49 -4.02 -1.89 0.97
N SER A 50 -4.45 -2.22 -0.24
CA SER A 50 -4.42 -3.59 -0.77
C SER A 50 -3.07 -3.84 -1.49
N GLY A 51 -2.84 -5.04 -2.02
CA GLY A 51 -1.69 -5.29 -2.90
C GLY A 51 -0.66 -6.27 -2.38
N ALA A 52 -0.72 -6.66 -1.09
CA ALA A 52 0.23 -7.62 -0.50
C ALA A 52 0.31 -8.93 -1.30
N ILE A 53 -0.83 -9.53 -1.69
CA ILE A 53 -0.82 -10.75 -2.50
C ILE A 53 -0.21 -10.51 -3.89
N ALA A 54 -0.42 -9.34 -4.50
CA ALA A 54 0.17 -9.02 -5.80
C ALA A 54 1.70 -8.90 -5.70
N CYS A 55 2.21 -8.18 -4.68
CA CYS A 55 3.64 -8.15 -4.37
C CYS A 55 4.18 -9.57 -4.13
N GLY A 56 3.45 -10.42 -3.41
CA GLY A 56 3.86 -11.79 -3.14
C GLY A 56 3.91 -12.65 -4.39
N MET A 57 2.94 -12.51 -5.30
CA MET A 57 2.95 -13.17 -6.60
C MET A 57 4.15 -12.76 -7.44
N GLU A 58 4.45 -11.47 -7.49
CA GLU A 58 5.59 -10.92 -8.21
C GLU A 58 6.91 -11.43 -7.62
N THR A 59 7.05 -11.36 -6.29
CA THR A 59 8.24 -11.84 -5.56
C THR A 59 8.51 -13.34 -5.78
N MET A 60 7.45 -14.14 -5.95
CA MET A 60 7.52 -15.58 -6.14
C MET A 60 7.40 -15.99 -7.62
N GLU A 61 7.44 -15.03 -8.55
CA GLU A 61 7.38 -15.25 -10.01
C GLU A 61 6.14 -16.06 -10.45
N LEU A 62 5.01 -15.87 -9.77
CA LEU A 62 3.76 -16.58 -10.06
C LEU A 62 2.91 -15.83 -11.08
N SER A 63 2.72 -16.45 -12.24
CA SER A 63 1.84 -15.93 -13.30
C SER A 63 0.35 -16.02 -12.98
N ARG A 64 -0.05 -16.92 -12.07
CA ARG A 64 -1.45 -17.15 -11.72
C ARG A 64 -1.67 -17.13 -10.22
N LYS A 65 -2.66 -16.33 -9.80
CA LYS A 65 -3.10 -16.29 -8.40
C LYS A 65 -3.62 -17.67 -7.96
N PRO A 66 -3.08 -18.26 -6.88
CA PRO A 66 -3.57 -19.54 -6.38
C PRO A 66 -5.01 -19.41 -5.88
N LYS A 67 -5.77 -20.50 -5.90
CA LYS A 67 -7.15 -20.54 -5.37
C LYS A 67 -7.17 -20.78 -3.86
N GLU A 68 -6.29 -21.66 -3.40
CA GLU A 68 -6.16 -22.12 -2.01
C GLU A 68 -5.88 -20.96 -1.05
N MET A 69 -6.55 -20.97 0.10
CA MET A 69 -6.44 -19.89 1.08
C MET A 69 -5.05 -19.83 1.72
N ALA A 70 -4.50 -20.97 2.12
CA ALA A 70 -3.17 -21.06 2.71
C ALA A 70 -2.09 -20.45 1.79
N ARG A 71 -2.15 -20.75 0.49
CA ARG A 71 -1.22 -20.17 -0.50
C ARG A 71 -1.40 -18.66 -0.65
N LYS A 72 -2.64 -18.16 -0.66
CA LYS A 72 -2.88 -16.71 -0.68
C LYS A 72 -2.36 -16.02 0.58
N GLN A 73 -2.48 -16.64 1.75
CA GLN A 73 -1.94 -16.11 3.01
C GLN A 73 -0.40 -16.10 2.99
N ALA A 74 0.24 -17.16 2.48
CA ALA A 74 1.68 -17.19 2.29
C ALA A 74 2.18 -16.10 1.33
N LEU A 75 1.48 -15.86 0.22
CA LEU A 75 1.81 -14.74 -0.68
C LEU A 75 1.57 -13.39 -0.01
N ALA A 76 0.51 -13.25 0.78
CA ALA A 76 0.25 -12.02 1.53
C ALA A 76 1.36 -11.74 2.54
N SER A 77 1.87 -12.73 3.27
CA SER A 77 2.96 -12.52 4.25
C SER A 77 4.26 -12.09 3.58
N ILE A 78 4.62 -12.73 2.45
CA ILE A 78 5.80 -12.36 1.65
C ILE A 78 5.64 -10.93 1.11
N GLY A 79 4.53 -10.68 0.41
CA GLY A 79 4.34 -9.41 -0.28
C GLY A 79 4.01 -8.25 0.65
N GLN A 80 3.54 -8.49 1.88
CA GLN A 80 3.33 -7.42 2.86
C GLN A 80 4.65 -6.74 3.24
N ILE A 81 5.74 -7.51 3.37
CA ILE A 81 7.09 -6.97 3.66
C ILE A 81 7.52 -6.02 2.54
N VAL A 82 7.36 -6.46 1.30
CA VAL A 82 7.70 -5.69 0.10
C VAL A 82 6.84 -4.43 -0.01
N LEU A 83 5.51 -4.59 0.11
CA LEU A 83 4.58 -3.47 0.05
C LEU A 83 4.87 -2.41 1.12
N MET A 84 5.17 -2.84 2.34
CA MET A 84 5.53 -1.93 3.42
C MET A 84 6.84 -1.21 3.14
N LYS A 85 7.86 -1.90 2.61
CA LYS A 85 9.13 -1.27 2.20
C LYS A 85 8.90 -0.17 1.17
N MET A 86 8.08 -0.43 0.15
CA MET A 86 7.72 0.56 -0.86
C MET A 86 7.07 1.80 -0.24
N TYR A 87 6.12 1.62 0.67
CA TYR A 87 5.51 2.75 1.37
C TYR A 87 6.50 3.49 2.26
N MET A 88 7.38 2.80 2.99
CA MET A 88 8.41 3.43 3.82
C MET A 88 9.33 4.30 2.97
N ASP A 89 9.80 3.79 1.84
CA ASP A 89 10.72 4.51 0.95
C ASP A 89 10.04 5.73 0.33
N ALA A 90 8.83 5.55 -0.20
CA ALA A 90 8.07 6.64 -0.79
C ALA A 90 7.74 7.74 0.23
N PHE A 91 7.39 7.38 1.47
CA PHE A 91 7.08 8.35 2.53
C PHE A 91 8.35 9.04 3.03
N ALA A 92 9.46 8.32 3.18
CA ALA A 92 10.74 8.90 3.58
C ALA A 92 11.19 9.98 2.58
N ASN A 93 11.02 9.74 1.28
CA ASN A 93 11.36 10.69 0.21
C ASN A 93 10.58 12.03 0.30
N VAL A 94 9.44 12.05 0.98
CA VAL A 94 8.63 13.27 1.20
C VAL A 94 8.65 13.72 2.68
N GLY A 95 9.63 13.24 3.46
CA GLY A 95 9.80 13.62 4.86
C GLY A 95 8.66 13.15 5.76
N LEU A 96 8.02 12.03 5.42
CA LEU A 96 7.00 11.36 6.23
C LEU A 96 7.55 10.04 6.79
N LYS A 97 7.01 9.64 7.95
CA LYS A 97 7.29 8.34 8.56
C LYS A 97 6.07 7.44 8.37
N ALA A 98 6.31 6.16 8.13
CA ALA A 98 5.26 5.15 8.05
C ALA A 98 5.38 4.18 9.23
N SER A 99 4.25 3.62 9.66
CA SER A 99 4.18 2.51 10.61
C SER A 99 3.17 1.48 10.08
N GLN A 100 3.48 0.21 10.25
CA GLN A 100 2.60 -0.88 9.82
C GLN A 100 1.64 -1.26 10.94
N ILE A 101 0.36 -1.39 10.59
CA ILE A 101 -0.67 -1.96 11.46
C ILE A 101 -1.36 -3.08 10.68
N LEU A 102 -1.41 -4.28 11.27
CA LEU A 102 -2.15 -5.43 10.76
C LEU A 102 -3.23 -5.77 11.77
N LEU A 103 -4.49 -5.75 11.35
CA LEU A 103 -5.65 -5.96 12.20
C LEU A 103 -6.62 -6.91 11.53
N THR A 104 -7.31 -7.68 12.36
CA THR A 104 -8.51 -8.45 12.02
C THR A 104 -9.74 -7.73 12.60
N HIS A 105 -10.94 -8.17 12.24
CA HIS A 105 -12.18 -7.61 12.80
C HIS A 105 -12.42 -8.04 14.26
N GLU A 106 -11.75 -9.12 14.67
CA GLU A 106 -11.72 -9.66 16.04
C GLU A 106 -10.58 -9.07 16.85
#